data_AF-A0A6B3I2M1-F1
#
_entry.id   AF-A0A6B3I2M1-F1
#
_cell.length_a   1.000
_cell.length_b   1.000
_cell.length_c   1.000
_cell.angle_alpha   90.00
_cell.angle_beta   90.00
_cell.angle_gamma   90.00
#
_symmetry.space_group_name_H-M   'P 1'
#
loop_
_entity.id
_entity.type
_entity.pdbx_description
1 polymer ?
#
loop_
_entity_poly.entity_id
_entity_poly.type
_entity_poly.pdbx_seq_one_letter_code
_entity_poly.pdbx_strand_id
1 'polypeptide(L)' 'MGASMIMQKGTNVPVPAGSVRVELGWRAAAGTPDVDGSALLLVSGKVRSDADFVFYNQPAHASGAVRHEGKRTAGDG' A
#
# COMPACT_ATOMS: atom_id res chain seq x y z
N MET A 1 20.01 8.74 1.06
CA MET A 1 19.36 9.12 2.33
C MET A 1 17.98 9.67 1.97
N GLY A 2 16.92 8.90 2.20
CA GLY A 2 15.55 9.39 1.95
C GLY A 2 15.17 10.42 3.00
N ALA A 3 14.71 11.59 2.58
CA ALA A 3 14.20 12.59 3.50
C ALA A 3 13.00 12.01 4.28
N SER A 4 13.03 12.09 5.60
CA SER A 4 11.86 11.76 6.44
C SER A 4 10.81 12.85 6.23
N MET A 5 9.83 12.59 5.37
CA MET A 5 8.71 13.49 5.11
C MET A 5 7.57 13.15 6.08
N ILE A 6 7.20 14.08 6.95
CA ILE A 6 5.98 13.97 7.76
C ILE A 6 4.80 14.46 6.92
N MET A 7 3.79 13.63 6.74
CA MET A 7 2.57 13.97 6.00
C MET A 7 1.38 14.07 6.95
N GLN A 8 0.46 14.98 6.64
CA GLN A 8 -0.83 15.04 7.32
C GLN A 8 -1.81 14.05 6.66
N LYS A 9 -2.82 13.61 7.42
CA LYS A 9 -3.87 12.73 6.91
C LYS A 9 -4.56 13.37 5.70
N GLY A 10 -4.64 12.63 4.60
CA GLY A 10 -5.28 13.08 3.35
C GLY A 10 -4.38 13.88 2.41
N THR A 11 -3.13 14.16 2.78
CA THR A 11 -2.15 14.79 1.88
C THR A 11 -1.66 13.80 0.82
N ASN A 12 -1.39 14.31 -0.38
CA ASN A 12 -0.69 13.59 -1.46
C ASN A 12 0.75 14.09 -1.57
N VAL A 13 1.69 13.20 -1.88
CA VAL A 13 3.09 13.55 -2.15
C VAL A 13 3.54 12.90 -3.47
N PRO A 14 4.25 13.62 -4.36
CA PRO A 14 4.90 12.99 -5.50
C PRO A 14 5.97 12.01 -5.05
N VAL A 15 6.05 10.84 -5.68
CA VAL A 15 7.10 9.85 -5.43
C VAL A 15 7.99 9.75 -6.67
N PRO A 16 9.14 10.44 -6.71
CA PRO A 16 10.01 10.48 -7.90
C PRO A 16 10.91 9.23 -7.95
N ALA A 17 10.30 8.05 -8.03
CA ALA A 17 10.98 6.76 -8.13
C ALA A 17 10.32 5.87 -9.18
N GLY A 18 11.12 5.13 -9.96
CA GLY A 18 10.61 4.19 -10.96
C GLY A 18 10.03 2.90 -10.36
N SER A 19 10.31 2.62 -9.09
CA SER A 19 9.75 1.50 -8.33
C SER A 19 9.71 1.86 -6.86
N VAL A 20 8.68 1.40 -6.16
CA VAL A 20 8.45 1.73 -4.76
C VAL A 20 8.12 0.46 -3.98
N ARG A 21 8.56 0.41 -2.71
CA ARG A 21 8.04 -0.52 -1.71
C ARG A 21 7.30 0.31 -0.67
N VAL A 22 6.05 -0.04 -0.41
CA VAL A 22 5.23 0.60 0.61
C VAL A 22 5.18 -0.34 1.82
N GLU A 23 5.52 0.18 2.99
CA GLU A 23 5.47 -0.54 4.25
C GLU A 23 4.57 0.21 5.22
N LEU A 24 3.63 -0.51 5.83
CA LEU A 24 2.72 0.00 6.84
C LEU A 24 3.17 -0.57 8.19
N GLY A 25 3.56 0.30 9.11
CA GLY A 25 3.99 -0.09 10.45
C GLY A 25 3.28 0.74 11.51
N TRP A 26 2.68 0.09 12.50
CA TRP A 26 2.00 0.74 13.62
C TRP A 26 2.19 -0.08 14.90
N ARG A 27 2.06 0.58 16.04
CA ARG A 27 2.08 -0.08 17.35
C ARG A 27 0.68 -0.58 17.70
N ALA A 28 0.54 -1.88 17.90
CA ALA A 28 -0.71 -2.47 18.34
C ALA A 28 -0.85 -2.35 19.87
N ALA A 29 -2.03 -1.91 20.31
CA ALA A 29 -2.50 -1.92 21.70
C ALA A 29 -3.96 -2.40 21.75
N ALA A 30 -4.50 -2.70 22.93
CA ALA A 30 -5.90 -3.06 23.09
C ALA A 30 -6.82 -2.00 22.43
N GLY A 31 -7.69 -2.44 21.52
CA GLY A 31 -8.58 -1.56 20.76
C GLY A 31 -7.96 -0.91 19.51
N THR A 32 -6.71 -1.21 19.16
CA THR A 32 -6.12 -0.74 17.89
C THR A 32 -6.78 -1.47 16.72
N PRO A 33 -7.29 -0.76 15.70
CA PRO A 33 -7.87 -1.40 14.54
C PRO A 33 -6.82 -2.14 13.73
N ASP A 34 -7.28 -3.12 12.96
CA ASP A 34 -6.44 -3.66 11.90
C ASP A 34 -6.28 -2.63 10.78
N VAL A 35 -5.10 -2.60 10.17
CA VAL A 35 -4.77 -1.77 9.02
C VAL A 35 -4.39 -2.69 7.89
N ASP A 36 -5.04 -2.50 6.74
CA ASP A 36 -4.73 -3.22 5.51
C ASP A 36 -4.31 -2.24 4.41
N GLY A 37 -3.45 -2.72 3.52
CA GLY A 37 -2.96 -1.99 2.36
C GLY A 37 -3.73 -2.39 1.12
N SER A 38 -4.03 -1.43 0.25
CA SER A 38 -4.53 -1.75 -1.08
C SER A 38 -4.03 -0.75 -2.09
N ALA A 39 -4.00 -1.16 -3.36
CA ALA A 39 -3.56 -0.34 -4.47
C ALA A 39 -4.62 -0.35 -5.57
N LEU A 40 -4.88 0.85 -6.12
CA LEU A 40 -5.79 1.05 -7.24
C LEU A 40 -4.96 1.48 -8.44
N LEU A 41 -5.00 0.70 -9.52
CA LEU A 41 -4.37 1.05 -10.78
C LEU A 41 -5.37 1.89 -11.58
N LEU A 42 -4.97 3.11 -11.94
CA LEU A 42 -5.85 4.08 -12.58
C LEU A 42 -5.45 4.31 -14.03
N VAL A 43 -6.45 4.42 -14.90
CA VAL A 43 -6.32 4.96 -16.25
C VAL A 43 -7.21 6.19 -16.32
N SER A 44 -6.63 7.33 -16.68
CA SER A 44 -7.33 8.62 -16.71
C SER A 44 -8.05 8.96 -15.38
N GLY A 45 -7.39 8.63 -14.25
CA GLY A 45 -7.90 8.90 -12.91
C GLY A 45 -9.00 7.96 -12.41
N LYS A 46 -9.29 6.87 -13.14
CA LYS A 46 -10.32 5.88 -12.74
C LYS A 46 -9.80 4.45 -12.81
N VAL A 47 -10.29 3.62 -11.90
CA VAL A 47 -10.18 2.16 -11.96
C VAL A 47 -11.04 1.68 -13.13
N ARG A 48 -10.54 0.78 -13.98
CA ARG A 48 -11.32 0.29 -15.14
C ARG A 48 -12.27 -0.85 -14.76
N SER A 49 -11.84 -1.72 -13.85
CA SER A 49 -12.60 -2.83 -13.29
C SER A 49 -11.97 -3.33 -11.99
N ASP A 50 -12.62 -4.25 -11.30
CA ASP A 50 -12.09 -4.88 -10.07
C ASP A 50 -10.72 -5.57 -10.28
N ALA A 51 -10.36 -5.89 -11.53
CA ALA A 51 -9.04 -6.44 -11.86
C ALA A 51 -7.89 -5.44 -11.59
N ASP A 52 -8.18 -4.13 -11.60
CA ASP A 52 -7.21 -3.06 -11.32
C ASP A 52 -7.10 -2.75 -9.80
N PHE A 53 -7.79 -3.52 -8.95
CA PHE A 53 -7.74 -3.40 -7.49
C PHE A 53 -6.89 -4.51 -6.89
N VAL A 54 -5.79 -4.16 -6.22
CA VAL A 54 -4.88 -5.11 -5.56
C VAL A 54 -5.00 -4.97 -4.05
N PHE A 55 -5.32 -6.07 -3.37
CA PHE A 55 -5.54 -6.15 -1.92
C PHE A 55 -5.31 -7.59 -1.44
N TYR A 56 -5.52 -7.88 -0.15
CA TYR A 56 -5.19 -9.19 0.43
C TYR A 56 -5.77 -10.41 -0.32
N ASN A 57 -7.00 -10.32 -0.85
CA ASN A 57 -7.67 -11.44 -1.54
C ASN A 57 -7.36 -11.49 -3.05
N GLN A 58 -6.72 -10.45 -3.59
CA GLN A 58 -6.25 -10.37 -4.97
C GLN A 58 -4.84 -9.76 -4.96
N PRO A 59 -3.82 -10.53 -4.55
CA PRO A 59 -2.54 -9.99 -4.11
C PRO A 59 -1.61 -9.58 -5.26
N ALA A 60 -2.01 -9.74 -6.52
CA ALA A 60 -1.19 -9.36 -7.66
C ALA A 60 -2.06 -8.84 -8.80
N HIS A 61 -1.60 -7.76 -9.44
CA HIS A 61 -2.18 -7.29 -10.69
C HIS A 61 -1.68 -8.14 -11.87
N ALA A 62 -2.52 -8.40 -12.88
CA ALA A 62 -2.17 -9.24 -14.03
C ALA A 62 -0.97 -8.72 -14.85
N SER A 63 -0.71 -7.41 -14.83
CA SER A 63 0.47 -6.82 -15.50
C SER A 63 1.79 -7.03 -14.75
N GLY A 64 1.74 -7.49 -13.49
CA GLY A 64 2.92 -7.59 -12.61
C GLY A 64 3.40 -6.26 -12.00
N ALA A 65 2.74 -5.13 -12.31
CA ALA A 65 3.17 -3.81 -11.82
C ALA A 65 3.01 -3.60 -10.31
N VAL A 66 2.10 -4.34 -9.66
CA VAL A 66 1.82 -4.24 -8.23
C VAL A 66 1.61 -5.63 -7.64
N ARG A 67 2.23 -5.85 -6.48
CA ARG A 67 2.08 -7.05 -5.65
C ARG A 67 1.88 -6.65 -4.19
N HIS A 68 0.89 -7.25 -3.54
CA HIS A 68 0.62 -7.16 -2.11
C HIS A 68 1.41 -8.25 -1.39
N GLU A 69 2.35 -7.88 -0.53
CA GLU A 69 3.25 -8.83 0.16
C GLU A 69 2.61 -9.51 1.39
N GLY A 70 1.38 -9.13 1.74
CA GLY A 70 0.70 -9.60 2.94
C GLY A 70 1.14 -8.87 4.21
N LYS A 71 0.40 -9.12 5.29
CA LYS A 71 0.66 -8.56 6.61
C LYS A 71 1.57 -9.49 7.40
N ARG A 72 2.54 -8.90 8.11
CA ARG A 72 3.44 -9.62 9.03
C ARG A 72 3.16 -9.15 10.45
N THR A 73 3.23 -10.05 11.42
CA THR A 73 3.15 -9.68 12.82
C THR A 73 4.55 -9.38 13.37
N ALA A 74 4.63 -8.47 14.34
CA ALA A 74 5.88 -8.22 15.05
C ALA A 74 6.21 -9.46 15.90
N GLY A 75 6.98 -10.38 15.34
CA GLY A 75 7.25 -11.72 15.88
C GLY A 75 7.61 -12.75 14.81
N ASP A 76 7.31 -12.47 13.53
CA ASP A 76 7.62 -13.36 12.40
C ASP A 76 9.07 -13.21 11.89
N GLY A 77 10.03 -12.93 12.79
CA GLY A 77 11.46 -12.76 12.48
C GLY A 77 12.33 -12.87 13.72
#